data_AF-A0A936VNH0-F1
#
_entry.id   AF-A0A936VNH0-F1
#
_cell.length_a   1.000
_cell.length_b   1.000
_cell.length_c   1.000
_cell.angle_alpha   90.00
_cell.angle_beta   90.00
_cell.angle_gamma   90.00
#
_symmetry.space_group_name_H-M   'P 1'
#
loop_
_entity.id
_entity.type
_entity.pdbx_description
1 polymer ?
#
loop_
_entity_poly.entity_id
_entity_poly.type
_entity_poly.pdbx_seq_one_letter_code
_entity_poly.pdbx_strand_id
1 'polypeptide(L)'
;MQYLNYNIERLRQNAPELAEAVRHSVGGVLTIVPSREGSPSATHEGQWVHSAYDPKKEAGSWAEQQRKEWKTEEVAVILGVGLLYHVEALALAHSPDARIVVVVPDVSVLKDAMGARPLGPWVDRIHWVNGTPEEMATQLTAQSSPLRFLTYGPAARLHADVHERLQTSLSRLMARKAGGQLHVAVVGPIYGGSLPIARYVVSALNQLGHRVSWLDHHVHQGSHEAFGSYREARHRQMLQSRFADVLSLSTMAHLAEDPPDLVLAIAQAPLGLAVLQHLRKKKFLTAMWFVENYRHLTYWQQLAAGYDYWFVIQQGGCLDALKRAGAAHVHYLPMAADPTVHRPMTLTAAEHREFGSDVSFVGAGYANRRTLLPQWLSHEWTMKLWGNEWDGAAPLSGVLQRGGARIDTDTCMKVFNATAVNLNLHSCSGTGMDPQPDFVNPRTFELAACGAFQLVDDRTLLPALFTSDEVESFRRTEDVPPLIRRWLTDADGRRRYAEASRQRVLRDHTYGHRLQELLATVGLSQPDRIGSILRGDRLTVGLKERAVSVPELLPLLDRFPAAQRVELKDLAADIRARASGRQLAREELLILMMDSYRAETKDLV
;
A
#
# COMPACT_ATOMS: atom_id res chain seq x y z
N MET A 1 5.31 -39.57 20.39
CA MET A 1 6.07 -39.15 21.59
C MET A 1 7.59 -39.29 21.46
N GLN A 2 8.13 -40.31 20.76
CA GLN A 2 9.59 -40.52 20.66
C GLN A 2 10.35 -39.34 20.02
N TYR A 3 9.84 -38.73 18.95
CA TYR A 3 10.51 -37.60 18.27
C TYR A 3 10.36 -36.27 19.02
N LEU A 4 9.23 -36.05 19.68
CA LEU A 4 8.88 -34.75 20.27
C LEU A 4 9.93 -34.27 21.28
N ASN A 5 10.28 -35.11 22.25
CA ASN A 5 11.25 -34.75 23.28
C ASN A 5 12.64 -34.46 22.69
N TYR A 6 13.07 -35.27 21.71
CA TYR A 6 14.34 -35.08 21.02
C TYR A 6 14.37 -33.77 20.23
N ASN A 7 13.31 -33.47 19.48
CA ASN A 7 13.22 -32.26 18.68
C ASN A 7 13.15 -30.99 19.56
N ILE A 8 12.43 -31.04 20.70
CA ILE A 8 12.39 -29.94 21.68
C ILE A 8 13.77 -29.70 22.30
N GLU A 9 14.51 -30.77 22.63
CA GLU A 9 15.85 -30.63 23.20
C GLU A 9 16.81 -29.96 22.22
N ARG A 10 16.72 -30.31 20.93
CA ARG A 10 17.48 -29.64 19.88
C ARG A 10 17.09 -28.17 19.74
N LEU A 11 15.80 -27.85 19.72
CA LEU A 11 15.32 -26.45 19.69
C LEU A 11 15.81 -25.64 20.90
N ARG A 12 15.93 -26.24 22.08
CA ARG A 12 16.41 -25.50 23.27
C ARG A 12 17.81 -24.92 23.07
N GLN A 13 18.64 -25.53 22.23
CA GLN A 13 20.01 -25.07 21.99
C GLN A 13 20.06 -23.71 21.27
N ASN A 14 19.07 -23.40 20.43
CA ASN A 14 19.03 -22.15 19.65
C ASN A 14 17.87 -21.21 20.00
N ALA A 15 16.80 -21.71 20.64
CA ALA A 15 15.64 -20.94 21.04
C ALA A 15 15.06 -21.47 22.39
N PRO A 16 15.75 -21.22 23.53
CA PRO A 16 15.37 -21.82 24.82
C PRO A 16 13.97 -21.41 25.30
N GLU A 17 13.59 -20.15 25.12
CA GLU A 17 12.27 -19.65 25.51
C GLU A 17 11.15 -20.28 24.67
N LEU A 18 11.36 -20.41 23.35
CA LEU A 18 10.41 -21.10 22.47
C LEU A 18 10.31 -22.59 22.79
N ALA A 19 11.42 -23.25 23.12
CA ALA A 19 11.42 -24.67 23.50
C ALA A 19 10.58 -24.91 24.77
N GLU A 20 10.67 -24.01 25.74
CA GLU A 20 9.80 -24.06 26.92
C GLU A 20 8.34 -23.77 26.57
N ALA A 21 8.06 -22.78 25.72
CA ALA A 21 6.69 -22.50 25.26
C ALA A 21 6.07 -23.72 24.54
N VAL A 22 6.82 -24.40 23.68
CA VAL A 22 6.40 -25.63 22.98
C VAL A 22 6.16 -26.77 23.96
N ARG A 23 7.00 -26.93 24.99
CA ARG A 23 6.84 -27.96 26.03
C ARG A 23 5.51 -27.80 26.76
N HIS A 24 5.17 -26.55 27.14
CA HIS A 24 3.96 -26.21 27.89
C HIS A 24 2.69 -26.07 27.03
N SER A 25 2.82 -25.92 25.70
CA SER A 25 1.67 -25.87 24.79
C SER A 25 0.84 -27.17 24.83
N VAL A 26 -0.47 -27.07 24.58
CA VAL A 26 -1.36 -28.23 24.52
C VAL A 26 -1.05 -29.12 23.30
N GLY A 27 -0.73 -28.51 22.15
CA GLY A 27 -0.65 -29.22 20.86
C GLY A 27 -2.01 -29.76 20.41
N GLY A 28 -2.02 -30.68 19.45
CA GLY A 28 -3.21 -31.37 18.96
C GLY A 28 -4.10 -30.56 18.02
N VAL A 29 -3.57 -29.47 17.45
CA VAL A 29 -4.26 -28.64 16.45
C VAL A 29 -4.17 -29.24 15.05
N LEU A 30 -3.11 -30.01 14.76
CA LEU A 30 -2.98 -30.75 13.50
C LEU A 30 -3.43 -32.21 13.66
N THR A 31 -4.24 -32.67 12.72
CA THR A 31 -4.57 -34.10 12.57
C THR A 31 -3.53 -34.77 11.68
N ILE A 32 -2.63 -35.54 12.28
CA ILE A 32 -1.55 -36.23 11.56
C ILE A 32 -2.08 -37.53 10.92
N VAL A 33 -1.89 -37.67 9.61
CA VAL A 33 -2.33 -38.80 8.79
C VAL A 33 -1.24 -39.19 7.79
N PRO A 34 -1.10 -40.47 7.39
CA PRO A 34 -0.13 -40.85 6.36
C PRO A 34 -0.50 -40.24 5.00
N SER A 35 0.50 -39.75 4.27
CA SER A 35 0.39 -39.44 2.83
C SER A 35 0.20 -40.74 2.03
N ARG A 36 -0.14 -40.62 0.74
CA ARG A 36 -0.17 -41.78 -0.17
C ARG A 36 1.21 -42.43 -0.38
N GLU A 37 2.28 -41.66 -0.26
CA GLU A 37 3.67 -42.13 -0.32
C GLU A 37 4.18 -42.68 1.03
N GLY A 38 3.43 -42.49 2.12
CA GLY A 38 3.70 -43.06 3.44
C GLY A 38 4.39 -42.11 4.43
N SER A 39 4.81 -40.91 4.02
CA SER A 39 5.30 -39.89 4.96
C SER A 39 4.16 -39.29 5.80
N PRO A 40 4.43 -38.82 7.02
CA PRO A 40 3.46 -38.05 7.80
C PRO A 40 2.96 -36.83 7.02
N SER A 41 1.65 -36.69 6.97
CA SER A 41 0.92 -35.52 6.47
C SER A 41 -0.08 -35.02 7.49
N ALA A 42 -0.67 -33.85 7.25
CA ALA A 42 -1.52 -33.21 8.24
C ALA A 42 -2.65 -32.39 7.64
N THR A 43 -3.76 -32.36 8.38
CA THR A 43 -4.87 -31.43 8.17
C THR A 43 -5.11 -30.58 9.41
N HIS A 44 -5.65 -29.39 9.21
CA HIS A 44 -6.20 -28.53 10.25
C HIS A 44 -7.65 -28.23 9.86
N GLU A 45 -8.61 -28.58 10.72
CA GLU A 45 -10.05 -28.41 10.44
C GLU A 45 -10.47 -28.95 9.06
N GLY A 46 -9.96 -30.12 8.67
CA GLY A 46 -10.25 -30.77 7.39
C GLY A 46 -9.51 -30.19 6.18
N GLN A 47 -8.68 -29.16 6.34
CA GLN A 47 -7.87 -28.58 5.27
C GLN A 47 -6.42 -29.05 5.34
N TRP A 48 -5.88 -29.51 4.21
CA TRP A 48 -4.49 -29.98 4.09
C TRP A 48 -3.46 -28.86 4.30
N VAL A 49 -2.52 -29.03 5.23
CA VAL A 49 -1.45 -28.02 5.45
C VAL A 49 -0.25 -28.19 4.52
N HIS A 50 -0.31 -29.21 3.65
CA HIS A 50 0.57 -29.54 2.53
C HIS A 50 0.02 -30.81 1.82
N SER A 51 0.70 -31.33 0.79
CA SER A 51 0.25 -32.42 -0.07
C SER A 51 -0.14 -33.67 0.73
N ALA A 52 -1.30 -34.21 0.37
CA ALA A 52 -1.79 -35.52 0.80
C ALA A 52 -1.12 -36.68 0.04
N TYR A 53 -0.50 -36.39 -1.11
CA TYR A 53 0.12 -37.41 -1.96
C TYR A 53 1.59 -37.62 -1.58
N ASP A 54 2.38 -36.54 -1.66
CA ASP A 54 3.82 -36.54 -1.44
C ASP A 54 4.24 -35.15 -0.93
N PRO A 55 4.33 -34.97 0.41
CA PRO A 55 4.66 -33.68 1.00
C PRO A 55 6.12 -33.27 0.80
N LYS A 56 7.03 -34.24 0.63
CA LYS A 56 8.46 -33.98 0.40
C LYS A 56 8.69 -33.43 -1.00
N LYS A 57 8.04 -34.02 -2.02
CA LYS A 57 8.14 -33.54 -3.40
C LYS A 57 7.54 -32.15 -3.56
N GLU A 58 6.41 -31.87 -2.91
CA GLU A 58 5.85 -30.51 -2.91
C GLU A 58 6.82 -29.52 -2.27
N ALA A 59 7.33 -29.83 -1.07
CA ALA A 59 8.30 -29.00 -0.37
C ALA A 59 9.58 -28.75 -1.18
N GLY A 60 10.13 -29.79 -1.83
CA GLY A 60 11.29 -29.66 -2.71
C GLY A 60 11.01 -28.78 -3.93
N SER A 61 9.83 -28.93 -4.55
CA SER A 61 9.43 -28.08 -5.68
C SER A 61 9.28 -26.61 -5.26
N TRP A 62 8.69 -26.37 -4.09
CA TRP A 62 8.56 -25.03 -3.53
C TRP A 62 9.93 -24.42 -3.19
N ALA A 63 10.81 -25.17 -2.53
CA ALA A 63 12.14 -24.70 -2.14
C ALA A 63 13.02 -24.36 -3.35
N GLU A 64 12.98 -25.18 -4.41
CA GLU A 64 13.69 -24.92 -5.66
C GLU A 64 13.16 -23.66 -6.36
N GLN A 65 11.85 -23.39 -6.28
CA GLN A 65 11.28 -22.16 -6.78
C GLN A 65 11.78 -20.93 -5.99
N GLN A 66 11.78 -21.00 -4.65
CA GLN A 66 12.25 -19.89 -3.82
C GLN A 66 13.76 -19.64 -3.99
N ARG A 67 14.55 -20.70 -4.15
CA ARG A 67 16.00 -20.63 -4.35
C ARG A 67 16.41 -19.79 -5.55
N LYS A 68 15.63 -19.81 -6.62
CA LYS A 68 15.94 -19.05 -7.85
C LYS A 68 15.89 -17.54 -7.64
N GLU A 69 15.19 -17.10 -6.61
CA GLU A 69 14.94 -15.68 -6.34
C GLU A 69 15.60 -15.17 -5.06
N TRP A 70 15.99 -16.07 -4.14
CA TRP A 70 16.65 -15.72 -2.88
C TRP A 70 18.14 -15.42 -3.09
N LYS A 71 18.59 -14.26 -2.62
CA LYS A 71 19.99 -13.84 -2.64
C LYS A 71 20.69 -14.08 -1.30
N THR A 72 21.99 -14.34 -1.36
CA THR A 72 22.82 -14.72 -0.20
C THR A 72 22.82 -13.67 0.92
N GLU A 73 22.66 -12.39 0.58
CA GLU A 73 22.60 -11.26 1.51
C GLU A 73 21.24 -11.06 2.21
N GLU A 74 20.18 -11.72 1.72
CA GLU A 74 18.83 -11.62 2.26
C GLU A 74 18.61 -12.65 3.38
N VAL A 75 17.77 -12.27 4.34
CA VAL A 75 17.24 -13.17 5.36
C VAL A 75 15.91 -13.72 4.88
N ALA A 76 15.81 -15.04 4.74
CA ALA A 76 14.56 -15.71 4.39
C ALA A 76 13.64 -15.80 5.61
N VAL A 77 12.54 -15.05 5.62
CA VAL A 77 11.49 -15.08 6.65
C VAL A 77 10.35 -15.98 6.16
N ILE A 78 10.23 -17.18 6.72
CA ILE A 78 9.25 -18.18 6.31
C ILE A 78 7.95 -18.00 7.08
N LEU A 79 6.83 -17.93 6.35
CA LEU A 79 5.48 -17.90 6.88
C LEU A 79 4.77 -19.24 6.65
N GLY A 80 4.22 -19.81 7.73
CA GLY A 80 3.52 -21.09 7.74
C GLY A 80 4.39 -22.25 8.22
N VAL A 81 4.09 -22.80 9.39
CA VAL A 81 4.89 -23.86 10.04
C VAL A 81 4.66 -25.24 9.39
N GLY A 82 3.40 -25.65 9.25
CA GLY A 82 3.03 -26.96 8.69
C GLY A 82 3.73 -28.11 9.44
N LEU A 83 4.24 -29.11 8.70
CA LEU A 83 5.15 -30.14 9.25
C LEU A 83 6.63 -29.88 8.91
N LEU A 84 6.98 -28.63 8.58
CA LEU A 84 8.35 -28.16 8.31
C LEU A 84 9.09 -28.86 7.16
N TYR A 85 8.42 -29.59 6.27
CA TYR A 85 9.07 -30.17 5.07
C TYR A 85 9.68 -29.10 4.18
N HIS A 86 8.99 -27.97 3.99
CA HIS A 86 9.45 -26.86 3.16
C HIS A 86 10.63 -26.12 3.79
N VAL A 87 10.67 -25.98 5.12
CA VAL A 87 11.82 -25.40 5.83
C VAL A 87 13.05 -26.29 5.69
N GLU A 88 12.90 -27.61 5.88
CA GLU A 88 13.98 -28.58 5.67
C GLU A 88 14.49 -28.54 4.24
N ALA A 89 13.59 -28.60 3.25
CA ALA A 89 13.96 -28.56 1.85
C ALA A 89 14.71 -27.27 1.49
N LEU A 90 14.28 -26.11 2.00
CA LEU A 90 14.95 -24.84 1.76
C LEU A 90 16.33 -24.75 2.42
N ALA A 91 16.44 -25.19 3.69
CA ALA A 91 17.68 -25.17 4.45
C ALA A 91 18.75 -26.10 3.85
N LEU A 92 18.34 -27.26 3.31
CA LEU A 92 19.24 -28.20 2.64
C LEU A 92 19.65 -27.74 1.23
N ALA A 93 18.80 -26.96 0.55
CA ALA A 93 19.08 -26.46 -0.80
C ALA A 93 20.03 -25.25 -0.85
N HIS A 94 20.30 -24.60 0.30
CA HIS A 94 21.11 -23.37 0.39
C HIS A 94 22.41 -23.53 1.16
N SER A 95 23.33 -22.58 0.94
CA SER A 95 24.62 -22.48 1.64
C SER A 95 24.43 -22.58 3.16
N PRO A 96 25.34 -23.27 3.89
CA PRO A 96 25.36 -23.30 5.35
C PRO A 96 25.18 -21.93 6.02
N ASP A 97 25.74 -20.87 5.42
CA ASP A 97 25.73 -19.50 5.93
C ASP A 97 24.41 -18.74 5.69
N ALA A 98 23.46 -19.35 4.96
CA ALA A 98 22.21 -18.72 4.63
C ALA A 98 21.35 -18.50 5.89
N ARG A 99 20.85 -17.28 6.07
CA ARG A 99 20.07 -16.88 7.24
C ARG A 99 18.59 -17.14 7.01
N ILE A 100 18.04 -18.08 7.78
CA ILE A 100 16.63 -18.46 7.71
C ILE A 100 15.96 -18.15 9.04
N VAL A 101 14.84 -17.45 8.97
CA VAL A 101 13.96 -17.14 10.07
C VAL A 101 12.62 -17.86 9.86
N VAL A 102 12.13 -18.57 10.86
CA VAL A 102 10.78 -19.15 10.85
C VAL A 102 9.91 -18.41 11.84
N VAL A 103 8.80 -17.86 11.35
CA VAL A 103 7.77 -17.22 12.17
C VAL A 103 6.85 -18.29 12.74
N VAL A 104 6.63 -18.28 14.05
CA VAL A 104 5.79 -19.24 14.78
C VAL A 104 4.62 -18.49 15.44
N PRO A 105 3.49 -18.32 14.74
CA PRO A 105 2.28 -17.68 15.28
C PRO A 105 1.65 -18.47 16.42
N ASP A 106 1.68 -19.79 16.33
CA ASP A 106 1.10 -20.72 17.30
C ASP A 106 2.10 -21.84 17.61
N VAL A 107 2.54 -21.86 18.86
CA VAL A 107 3.47 -22.87 19.37
C VAL A 107 2.86 -24.29 19.38
N SER A 108 1.54 -24.40 19.34
CA SER A 108 0.81 -25.68 19.29
C SER A 108 1.00 -26.38 17.95
N VAL A 109 0.98 -25.62 16.85
CA VAL A 109 1.29 -26.14 15.50
C VAL A 109 2.74 -26.60 15.43
N LEU A 110 3.67 -25.85 16.01
CA LEU A 110 5.08 -26.25 16.08
C LEU A 110 5.27 -27.54 16.91
N LYS A 111 4.54 -27.68 18.02
CA LYS A 111 4.56 -28.91 18.84
C LYS A 111 4.13 -30.13 18.03
N ASP A 112 3.05 -30.01 17.26
CA ASP A 112 2.56 -31.11 16.42
C ASP A 112 3.55 -31.47 15.31
N ALA A 113 4.15 -30.45 14.67
CA ALA A 113 5.20 -30.65 13.67
C ALA A 113 6.41 -31.41 14.25
N MET A 114 6.85 -31.03 15.45
CA MET A 114 7.93 -31.70 16.18
C MET A 114 7.55 -33.11 16.65
N GLY A 115 6.27 -33.40 16.83
CA GLY A 115 5.79 -34.74 17.18
C GLY A 115 5.64 -35.69 15.99
N ALA A 116 5.41 -35.15 14.79
CA ALA A 116 5.03 -35.92 13.61
C ALA A 116 6.21 -36.67 12.96
N ARG A 117 7.43 -36.10 13.02
CA ARG A 117 8.61 -36.68 12.34
C ARG A 117 9.92 -36.27 13.03
N PRO A 118 11.03 -37.00 12.82
CA PRO A 118 12.34 -36.53 13.27
C PRO A 118 12.74 -35.25 12.51
N LEU A 119 13.29 -34.27 13.23
CA LEU A 119 13.89 -33.08 12.62
C LEU A 119 15.41 -33.20 12.61
N GLY A 120 16.01 -32.95 11.45
CA GLY A 120 17.44 -33.06 11.23
C GLY A 120 18.26 -31.92 11.86
N PRO A 121 19.59 -31.93 11.67
CA PRO A 121 20.49 -30.87 12.15
C PRO A 121 20.22 -29.49 11.53
N TRP A 122 19.42 -29.42 10.45
CA TRP A 122 19.05 -28.15 9.83
C TRP A 122 18.28 -27.22 10.78
N VAL A 123 17.61 -27.76 11.80
CA VAL A 123 16.90 -26.96 12.82
C VAL A 123 17.84 -26.00 13.53
N ASP A 124 19.10 -26.40 13.72
CA ASP A 124 20.11 -25.64 14.43
C ASP A 124 20.47 -24.34 13.69
N ARG A 125 20.21 -24.29 12.38
CA ARG A 125 20.48 -23.16 11.47
C ARG A 125 19.31 -22.17 11.38
N ILE A 126 18.18 -22.48 12.02
CA ILE A 126 16.97 -21.65 11.94
C ILE A 126 16.94 -20.68 13.12
N HIS A 127 16.72 -19.41 12.82
CA HIS A 127 16.33 -18.43 13.81
C HIS A 127 14.81 -18.46 13.99
N TRP A 128 14.34 -18.59 15.22
CA TRP A 128 12.91 -18.73 15.50
C TRP A 128 12.37 -17.43 16.07
N VAL A 129 11.25 -16.97 15.53
CA VAL A 129 10.56 -15.75 15.98
C VAL A 129 9.14 -16.10 16.37
N ASN A 130 8.76 -15.82 17.61
CA ASN A 130 7.44 -16.05 18.16
C ASN A 130 7.01 -14.88 19.08
N GLY A 131 5.72 -14.83 19.41
CA GLY A 131 5.12 -13.79 20.25
C GLY A 131 3.97 -13.10 19.55
N THR A 132 3.62 -11.92 20.02
CA THR A 132 2.65 -11.03 19.35
C THR A 132 3.19 -10.52 18.01
N PRO A 133 2.33 -10.14 17.04
CA PRO A 133 2.77 -9.55 15.78
C PRO A 133 3.76 -8.40 15.93
N GLU A 134 3.59 -7.56 16.94
CA GLU A 134 4.40 -6.39 17.23
C GLU A 134 5.79 -6.76 17.78
N GLU A 135 5.85 -7.74 18.67
CA GLU A 135 7.11 -8.29 19.20
C GLU A 135 7.90 -8.99 18.08
N MET A 136 7.22 -9.81 17.28
CA MET A 136 7.82 -10.48 16.13
C MET A 136 8.37 -9.46 15.11
N ALA A 137 7.62 -8.38 14.83
CA ALA A 137 8.09 -7.31 13.97
C ALA A 137 9.34 -6.62 14.54
N THR A 138 9.37 -6.37 15.84
CA THR A 138 10.52 -5.76 16.53
C THR A 138 11.76 -6.64 16.42
N GLN A 139 11.62 -7.94 16.69
CA GLN A 139 12.70 -8.94 16.54
C GLN A 139 13.23 -8.98 15.10
N LEU A 140 12.35 -8.94 14.10
CA LEU A 140 12.74 -8.90 12.69
C LEU A 140 13.44 -7.60 12.29
N THR A 141 12.98 -6.42 12.76
CA THR A 141 13.64 -5.13 12.46
C THR A 141 14.97 -4.91 13.16
N ALA A 142 15.31 -5.73 14.16
CA ALA A 142 16.65 -5.71 14.77
C ALA A 142 17.72 -6.25 13.82
N GLN A 143 17.31 -6.96 12.76
CA GLN A 143 18.24 -7.48 11.77
C GLN A 143 18.63 -6.39 10.77
N SER A 144 19.94 -6.14 10.63
CA SER A 144 20.49 -5.14 9.69
C SER A 144 20.49 -5.57 8.23
N SER A 145 19.84 -6.69 7.90
CA SER A 145 19.88 -7.30 6.56
C SER A 145 18.51 -7.23 5.88
N PRO A 146 18.47 -7.18 4.54
CA PRO A 146 17.22 -7.26 3.79
C PRO A 146 16.39 -8.49 4.19
N LEU A 147 15.10 -8.29 4.47
CA LEU A 147 14.17 -9.36 4.81
C LEU A 147 13.40 -9.79 3.56
N ARG A 148 13.37 -11.08 3.26
CA ARG A 148 12.56 -11.68 2.18
C ARG A 148 11.50 -12.59 2.78
N PHE A 149 10.22 -12.30 2.55
CA PHE A 149 9.14 -13.15 3.01
C PHE A 149 8.87 -14.31 2.05
N LEU A 150 8.97 -15.55 2.54
CA LEU A 150 8.69 -16.77 1.81
C LEU A 150 7.43 -17.44 2.38
N THR A 151 6.31 -17.31 1.68
CA THR A 151 5.02 -17.83 2.17
C THR A 151 4.79 -19.25 1.68
N TYR A 152 4.65 -20.20 2.62
CA TYR A 152 4.23 -21.56 2.30
C TYR A 152 2.71 -21.67 2.41
N GLY A 153 2.01 -21.35 1.33
CA GLY A 153 0.56 -21.10 1.26
C GLY A 153 -0.34 -22.10 2.02
N PRO A 154 -0.19 -23.43 1.84
CA PRO A 154 -1.03 -24.42 2.51
C PRO A 154 -0.99 -24.35 4.05
N ALA A 155 0.15 -24.00 4.63
CA ALA A 155 0.31 -23.85 6.07
C ALA A 155 0.14 -22.40 6.55
N ALA A 156 0.53 -21.42 5.73
CA ALA A 156 0.48 -20.01 6.11
C ALA A 156 -0.95 -19.49 6.32
N ARG A 157 -1.93 -20.09 5.63
CA ARG A 157 -3.35 -19.72 5.73
C ARG A 157 -3.98 -19.94 7.11
N LEU A 158 -3.42 -20.83 7.94
CA LEU A 158 -3.93 -21.11 9.29
C LEU A 158 -3.86 -19.87 10.19
N HIS A 159 -2.89 -18.99 9.92
CA HIS A 159 -2.61 -17.80 10.71
C HIS A 159 -2.50 -16.56 9.81
N ALA A 160 -3.35 -16.48 8.78
CA ALA A 160 -3.32 -15.40 7.80
C ALA A 160 -3.46 -14.01 8.47
N ASP A 161 -4.30 -13.91 9.50
CA ASP A 161 -4.51 -12.68 10.28
C ASP A 161 -3.27 -12.25 11.06
N VAL A 162 -2.55 -13.20 11.66
CA VAL A 162 -1.32 -12.94 12.41
C VAL A 162 -0.21 -12.50 11.46
N HIS A 163 -0.08 -13.19 10.31
CA HIS A 163 0.88 -12.82 9.27
C HIS A 163 0.61 -11.42 8.69
N GLU A 164 -0.66 -11.09 8.43
CA GLU A 164 -1.04 -9.75 7.96
C GLU A 164 -0.68 -8.69 8.99
N ARG A 165 -1.04 -8.88 10.27
CA ARG A 165 -0.68 -7.95 11.36
C ARG A 165 0.83 -7.81 11.56
N LEU A 166 1.59 -8.90 11.42
CA LEU A 166 3.04 -8.90 11.49
C LEU A 166 3.62 -8.03 10.38
N GLN A 167 3.18 -8.24 9.14
CA GLN A 167 3.62 -7.44 8.00
C GLN A 167 3.24 -5.96 8.15
N THR A 168 2.02 -5.65 8.61
CA THR A 168 1.61 -4.27 8.90
C THR A 168 2.50 -3.62 9.96
N SER A 169 2.77 -4.32 11.06
CA SER A 169 3.62 -3.82 12.15
C SER A 169 5.05 -3.60 11.68
N LEU A 170 5.57 -4.53 10.89
CA LEU A 170 6.90 -4.46 10.31
C LEU A 170 7.01 -3.29 9.32
N SER A 171 6.03 -3.11 8.43
CA SER A 171 5.96 -1.99 7.50
C SER A 171 5.99 -0.66 8.26
N ARG A 172 5.23 -0.52 9.36
CA ARG A 172 5.22 0.70 10.18
C ARG A 172 6.58 0.98 10.83
N LEU A 173 7.21 -0.04 11.42
CA LEU A 173 8.53 0.10 12.04
C LEU A 173 9.61 0.44 11.02
N MET A 174 9.57 -0.20 9.84
CA MET A 174 10.51 0.09 8.76
C MET A 174 10.30 1.45 8.14
N ALA A 175 9.06 1.88 7.96
CA ALA A 175 8.74 3.20 7.42
C ALA A 175 9.29 4.33 8.32
N ARG A 176 9.26 4.14 9.63
CA ARG A 176 9.89 5.07 10.60
C ARG A 176 11.42 5.09 10.51
N LYS A 177 12.05 3.97 10.12
CA LYS A 177 13.50 3.85 9.95
C LYS A 177 13.98 4.22 8.54
N ALA A 178 13.09 4.50 7.59
CA ALA A 178 13.47 4.71 6.20
C ALA A 178 14.24 6.02 6.03
N GLY A 179 15.56 5.93 5.86
CA GLY A 179 16.45 7.06 5.54
C GLY A 179 16.78 7.19 4.06
N GLY A 180 16.30 6.25 3.24
CA GLY A 180 16.57 6.17 1.81
C GLY A 180 15.76 7.12 0.94
N GLN A 181 16.40 7.70 -0.09
CA GLN A 181 15.71 8.44 -1.14
C GLN A 181 15.38 7.53 -2.32
N LEU A 182 14.10 7.34 -2.66
CA LEU A 182 13.64 6.65 -3.89
C LEU A 182 13.43 7.64 -5.05
N HIS A 183 13.53 7.13 -6.28
CA HIS A 183 12.95 7.75 -7.47
C HIS A 183 11.61 7.07 -7.80
N VAL A 184 10.50 7.80 -7.65
CA VAL A 184 9.14 7.27 -7.89
C VAL A 184 8.51 8.01 -9.06
N ALA A 185 8.10 7.30 -10.10
CA ALA A 185 7.25 7.88 -11.13
C ALA A 185 5.78 7.74 -10.70
N VAL A 186 5.06 8.85 -10.59
CA VAL A 186 3.64 8.84 -10.23
C VAL A 186 2.82 9.10 -11.48
N VAL A 187 1.94 8.17 -11.85
CA VAL A 187 1.10 8.24 -13.04
C VAL A 187 -0.30 8.68 -12.65
N GLY A 188 -0.68 9.88 -13.08
CA GLY A 188 -1.98 10.48 -12.80
C GLY A 188 -3.10 10.04 -13.76
N PRO A 189 -4.37 10.23 -13.38
CA PRO A 189 -5.50 10.02 -14.27
C PRO A 189 -5.66 11.16 -15.28
N ILE A 190 -6.43 10.93 -16.35
CA ILE A 190 -6.79 11.95 -17.34
C ILE A 190 -7.80 12.97 -16.75
N TYR A 191 -8.68 12.53 -15.85
CA TYR A 191 -9.72 13.36 -15.24
C TYR A 191 -10.23 12.72 -13.94
N GLY A 192 -11.23 13.34 -13.31
CA GLY A 192 -12.01 12.70 -12.23
C GLY A 192 -11.54 13.00 -10.81
N GLY A 193 -12.08 12.26 -9.85
CA GLY A 193 -11.87 12.44 -8.41
C GLY A 193 -10.51 11.97 -7.90
N SER A 194 -9.83 11.14 -8.69
CA SER A 194 -8.50 10.60 -8.36
C SER A 194 -7.35 11.60 -8.59
N LEU A 195 -7.57 12.68 -9.34
CA LEU A 195 -6.51 13.67 -9.66
C LEU A 195 -5.98 14.43 -8.42
N PRO A 196 -6.82 15.00 -7.53
CA PRO A 196 -6.32 15.61 -6.29
C PRO A 196 -5.47 14.63 -5.47
N ILE A 197 -5.89 13.37 -5.40
CA ILE A 197 -5.18 12.31 -4.68
C ILE A 197 -3.78 12.10 -5.25
N ALA A 198 -3.64 12.05 -6.58
CA ALA A 198 -2.35 11.93 -7.23
C ALA A 198 -1.42 13.11 -6.91
N ARG A 199 -1.96 14.34 -6.83
CA ARG A 199 -1.19 15.52 -6.41
C ARG A 199 -0.74 15.43 -4.95
N TYR A 200 -1.60 14.96 -4.05
CA TYR A 200 -1.25 14.75 -2.64
C TYR A 200 -0.18 13.67 -2.47
N VAL A 201 -0.22 12.61 -3.29
CA VAL A 201 0.83 11.57 -3.36
C VAL A 201 2.16 12.18 -3.79
N VAL A 202 2.19 13.00 -4.85
CA VAL A 202 3.41 13.69 -5.31
C VAL A 202 3.95 14.60 -4.20
N SER A 203 3.09 15.41 -3.58
CA SER A 203 3.43 16.31 -2.47
C SER A 203 4.08 15.54 -1.30
N ALA A 204 3.43 14.48 -0.84
CA ALA A 204 3.91 13.68 0.29
C ALA A 204 5.21 12.93 -0.02
N LEU A 205 5.40 12.37 -1.23
CA LEU A 205 6.67 11.76 -1.61
C LEU A 205 7.83 12.78 -1.60
N ASN A 206 7.59 14.00 -2.11
CA ASN A 206 8.59 15.08 -2.07
C ASN A 206 8.90 15.50 -0.62
N GLN A 207 7.90 15.61 0.25
CA GLN A 207 8.09 15.94 1.67
C GLN A 207 8.88 14.86 2.43
N LEU A 208 8.70 13.59 2.06
CA LEU A 208 9.51 12.46 2.54
C LEU A 208 10.94 12.45 1.96
N GLY A 209 11.28 13.41 1.11
CA GLY A 209 12.60 13.55 0.52
C GLY A 209 12.86 12.64 -0.68
N HIS A 210 11.82 12.01 -1.26
CA HIS A 210 11.96 11.21 -2.47
C HIS A 210 11.98 12.08 -3.73
N ARG A 211 12.65 11.62 -4.79
CA ARG A 211 12.57 12.22 -6.12
C ARG A 211 11.32 11.71 -6.82
N VAL A 212 10.51 12.62 -7.36
CA VAL A 212 9.26 12.26 -8.03
C VAL A 212 9.28 12.69 -9.50
N SER A 213 8.96 11.76 -10.40
CA SER A 213 8.62 12.07 -11.79
C SER A 213 7.10 12.04 -11.94
N TRP A 214 6.49 13.23 -12.06
CA TRP A 214 5.04 13.39 -12.16
C TRP A 214 4.59 13.29 -13.62
N LEU A 215 3.89 12.21 -13.95
CA LEU A 215 3.33 11.95 -15.29
C LEU A 215 1.87 12.40 -15.29
N ASP A 216 1.68 13.69 -15.57
CA ASP A 216 0.38 14.36 -15.51
C ASP A 216 -0.45 14.16 -16.78
N HIS A 217 -1.32 13.15 -16.78
CA HIS A 217 -2.25 12.94 -17.91
C HIS A 217 -3.45 13.88 -17.92
N HIS A 218 -3.68 14.68 -16.86
CA HIS A 218 -4.79 15.62 -16.83
C HIS A 218 -4.64 16.75 -17.87
N VAL A 219 -3.41 17.03 -18.32
CA VAL A 219 -3.18 17.96 -19.44
C VAL A 219 -3.93 17.55 -20.73
N HIS A 220 -4.31 16.27 -20.83
CA HIS A 220 -5.05 15.71 -21.94
C HIS A 220 -6.58 15.63 -21.72
N GLN A 221 -7.10 16.17 -20.61
CA GLN A 221 -8.53 16.15 -20.31
C GLN A 221 -9.36 16.77 -21.44
N GLY A 222 -8.98 17.95 -21.94
CA GLY A 222 -9.72 18.63 -23.01
C GLY A 222 -9.78 17.80 -24.30
N SER A 223 -8.70 17.12 -24.66
CA SER A 223 -8.69 16.19 -25.81
C SER A 223 -9.60 14.99 -25.58
N HIS A 224 -9.61 14.44 -24.37
CA HIS A 224 -10.49 13.33 -24.00
C HIS A 224 -11.98 13.75 -24.02
N GLU A 225 -12.30 14.94 -23.53
CA GLU A 225 -13.65 15.52 -23.53
C GLU A 225 -14.17 15.81 -24.94
N ALA A 226 -13.28 16.19 -25.87
CA ALA A 226 -13.66 16.40 -27.27
C ALA A 226 -14.26 15.13 -27.90
N PHE A 227 -13.83 13.94 -27.49
CA PHE A 227 -14.46 12.68 -27.91
C PHE A 227 -15.89 12.50 -27.38
N GLY A 228 -16.34 13.29 -26.40
CA GLY A 228 -17.73 13.35 -25.95
C GLY A 228 -18.71 13.82 -27.03
N SER A 229 -18.21 14.55 -28.04
CA SER A 229 -19.03 15.15 -29.11
C SER A 229 -19.61 14.14 -30.11
N TYR A 230 -19.02 12.94 -30.23
CA TYR A 230 -19.56 11.92 -31.13
C TYR A 230 -20.89 11.40 -30.60
N ARG A 231 -21.92 11.33 -31.46
CA ARG A 231 -23.28 10.90 -31.06
C ARG A 231 -23.32 9.44 -30.60
N GLU A 232 -22.60 8.57 -31.30
CA GLU A 232 -22.58 7.13 -31.02
C GLU A 232 -21.66 6.77 -29.86
N ALA A 233 -22.22 6.15 -28.82
CA ALA A 233 -21.48 5.74 -27.62
C ALA A 233 -20.30 4.81 -27.94
N ARG A 234 -20.45 3.90 -28.91
CA ARG A 234 -19.40 2.97 -29.33
C ARG A 234 -18.19 3.71 -29.92
N HIS A 235 -18.41 4.72 -30.76
CA HIS A 235 -17.34 5.54 -31.31
C HIS A 235 -16.61 6.33 -30.22
N ARG A 236 -17.36 6.92 -29.27
CA ARG A 236 -16.78 7.61 -28.11
C ARG A 236 -15.85 6.68 -27.32
N GLN A 237 -16.36 5.52 -26.92
CA GLN A 237 -15.61 4.54 -26.13
C GLN A 237 -14.36 4.03 -26.87
N MET A 238 -14.49 3.73 -28.16
CA MET A 238 -13.36 3.29 -28.98
C MET A 238 -12.26 4.35 -29.05
N LEU A 239 -12.61 5.61 -29.35
CA LEU A 239 -11.63 6.70 -29.44
C LEU A 239 -10.99 7.01 -28.09
N GLN A 240 -11.78 7.06 -27.02
CA GLN A 240 -11.28 7.24 -25.65
C GLN A 240 -10.32 6.11 -25.25
N SER A 241 -10.64 4.85 -25.57
CA SER A 241 -9.76 3.71 -25.32
C SER A 241 -8.46 3.81 -26.12
N ARG A 242 -8.52 4.14 -27.42
CA ARG A 242 -7.32 4.29 -28.25
C ARG A 242 -6.45 5.46 -27.80
N PHE A 243 -7.07 6.54 -27.34
CA PHE A 243 -6.35 7.66 -26.77
C PHE A 243 -5.64 7.26 -25.48
N ALA A 244 -6.30 6.52 -24.59
CA ALA A 244 -5.66 5.96 -23.40
C ALA A 244 -4.49 5.02 -23.76
N ASP A 245 -4.59 4.21 -24.82
CA ASP A 245 -3.49 3.38 -25.32
C ASP A 245 -2.28 4.25 -25.73
N VAL A 246 -2.51 5.36 -26.44
CA VAL A 246 -1.45 6.31 -26.84
C VAL A 246 -0.78 6.93 -25.60
N LEU A 247 -1.57 7.35 -24.61
CA LEU A 247 -1.04 7.89 -23.35
C LEU A 247 -0.26 6.84 -22.54
N SER A 248 -0.69 5.58 -22.61
CA SER A 248 0.03 4.45 -22.01
C SER A 248 1.40 4.26 -22.66
N LEU A 249 1.50 4.39 -23.99
CA LEU A 249 2.78 4.31 -24.72
C LEU A 249 3.67 5.52 -24.43
N SER A 250 3.11 6.72 -24.37
CA SER A 250 3.85 7.94 -23.98
C SER A 250 4.42 7.81 -22.56
N THR A 251 3.64 7.25 -21.62
CA THR A 251 4.12 6.95 -20.27
C THR A 251 5.32 6.01 -20.31
N MET A 252 5.25 4.94 -21.10
CA MET A 252 6.35 4.00 -21.26
C MET A 252 7.62 4.68 -21.81
N ALA A 253 7.49 5.57 -22.80
CA ALA A 253 8.61 6.32 -23.33
C ALA A 253 9.27 7.21 -22.27
N HIS A 254 8.49 7.95 -21.46
CA HIS A 254 9.04 8.73 -20.36
C HIS A 254 9.76 7.87 -19.31
N LEU A 255 9.21 6.69 -18.99
CA LEU A 255 9.84 5.74 -18.07
C LEU A 255 11.16 5.17 -18.64
N ALA A 256 11.35 5.20 -19.96
CA ALA A 256 12.60 4.80 -20.61
C ALA A 256 13.69 5.85 -20.44
N GLU A 257 13.33 7.12 -20.62
CA GLU A 257 14.24 8.26 -20.54
C GLU A 257 14.70 8.52 -19.11
N ASP A 258 13.82 8.35 -18.12
CA ASP A 258 14.13 8.53 -16.70
C ASP A 258 13.62 7.35 -15.86
N PRO A 259 14.30 6.18 -15.87
CA PRO A 259 13.79 4.98 -15.22
C PRO A 259 13.65 5.11 -13.69
N PRO A 260 12.42 5.03 -13.13
CA PRO A 260 12.22 5.03 -11.68
C PRO A 260 12.58 3.72 -11.00
N ASP A 261 12.71 3.79 -9.67
CA ASP A 261 12.75 2.60 -8.81
C ASP A 261 11.36 1.96 -8.70
N LEU A 262 10.30 2.79 -8.65
CA LEU A 262 8.88 2.41 -8.55
C LEU A 262 8.00 3.25 -9.50
N VAL A 263 7.10 2.59 -10.23
CA VAL A 263 5.99 3.22 -10.96
C VAL A 263 4.72 3.10 -10.12
N LEU A 264 4.23 4.21 -9.60
CA LEU A 264 3.01 4.29 -8.80
C LEU A 264 1.87 4.91 -9.62
N ALA A 265 0.95 4.08 -10.07
CA ALA A 265 -0.27 4.52 -10.73
C ALA A 265 -1.35 4.84 -9.69
N ILE A 266 -2.09 5.93 -9.89
CA ILE A 266 -3.30 6.23 -9.14
C ILE A 266 -4.50 5.77 -9.97
N ALA A 267 -5.63 5.45 -9.32
CA ALA A 267 -6.83 5.01 -10.00
C ALA A 267 -7.15 5.89 -11.24
N GLN A 268 -7.55 5.22 -12.32
CA GLN A 268 -7.84 5.79 -13.65
C GLN A 268 -6.61 6.31 -14.41
N ALA A 269 -5.38 6.05 -13.95
CA ALA A 269 -4.17 6.23 -14.75
C ALA A 269 -4.25 5.40 -16.06
N PRO A 270 -3.89 5.98 -17.22
CA PRO A 270 -4.02 5.33 -18.51
C PRO A 270 -2.85 4.36 -18.76
N LEU A 271 -2.79 3.26 -18.01
CA LEU A 271 -1.81 2.19 -18.18
C LEU A 271 -2.51 0.89 -18.57
N GLY A 272 -2.34 0.50 -19.84
CA GLY A 272 -2.89 -0.72 -20.40
C GLY A 272 -2.08 -1.97 -20.03
N LEU A 273 -2.73 -3.13 -20.08
CA LEU A 273 -2.12 -4.41 -19.72
C LEU A 273 -0.87 -4.74 -20.56
N ALA A 274 -0.87 -4.40 -21.85
CA ALA A 274 0.28 -4.64 -22.73
C ALA A 274 1.54 -3.87 -22.26
N VAL A 275 1.38 -2.60 -21.88
CA VAL A 275 2.48 -1.79 -21.34
C VAL A 275 2.93 -2.32 -19.99
N LEU A 276 2.00 -2.67 -19.10
CA LEU A 276 2.33 -3.28 -17.80
C LEU A 276 3.14 -4.57 -17.95
N GLN A 277 2.78 -5.44 -18.91
CA GLN A 277 3.52 -6.65 -19.23
C GLN A 277 4.93 -6.34 -19.75
N HIS A 278 5.08 -5.30 -20.59
CA HIS A 278 6.40 -4.87 -21.09
C HIS A 278 7.28 -4.31 -19.96
N LEU A 279 6.71 -3.44 -19.12
CA LEU A 279 7.36 -2.91 -17.92
C LEU A 279 7.85 -4.05 -17.02
N ARG A 280 7.03 -5.07 -16.76
CA ARG A 280 7.42 -6.26 -15.99
C ARG A 280 8.59 -7.01 -16.64
N LYS A 281 8.56 -7.26 -17.96
CA LYS A 281 9.66 -7.91 -18.70
C LYS A 281 10.98 -7.15 -18.57
N LYS A 282 10.90 -5.81 -18.59
CA LYS A 282 12.03 -4.89 -18.41
C LYS A 282 12.37 -4.66 -16.93
N LYS A 283 11.75 -5.44 -16.04
CA LYS A 283 11.95 -5.39 -14.60
C LYS A 283 11.71 -3.98 -14.09
N PHE A 284 10.62 -3.32 -14.45
CA PHE A 284 10.03 -2.19 -13.69
C PHE A 284 9.19 -2.73 -12.54
N LEU A 285 9.07 -1.97 -11.46
CA LEU A 285 8.20 -2.33 -10.33
C LEU A 285 6.99 -1.44 -10.38
N THR A 286 5.81 -2.06 -10.35
CA THR A 286 4.56 -1.36 -10.60
C THR A 286 3.60 -1.52 -9.42
N ALA A 287 3.05 -0.41 -8.96
CA ALA A 287 2.01 -0.37 -7.93
C ALA A 287 0.82 0.44 -8.42
N MET A 288 -0.38 0.02 -8.07
CA MET A 288 -1.64 0.74 -8.30
C MET A 288 -2.26 1.08 -6.95
N TRP A 289 -2.48 2.37 -6.67
CA TRP A 289 -3.36 2.79 -5.59
C TRP A 289 -4.76 3.05 -6.14
N PHE A 290 -5.62 2.04 -6.01
CA PHE A 290 -6.99 2.05 -6.47
C PHE A 290 -7.89 2.73 -5.42
N VAL A 291 -7.98 4.05 -5.51
CA VAL A 291 -8.71 4.94 -4.58
C VAL A 291 -10.20 5.09 -4.92
N GLU A 292 -10.78 4.06 -5.51
CA GLU A 292 -12.14 4.06 -6.04
C GLU A 292 -12.91 2.86 -5.51
N ASN A 293 -14.24 2.93 -5.55
CA ASN A 293 -15.07 1.79 -5.17
C ASN A 293 -14.99 0.69 -6.25
N TYR A 294 -14.48 -0.49 -5.90
CA TYR A 294 -14.26 -1.60 -6.85
C TYR A 294 -15.56 -2.14 -7.46
N ARG A 295 -16.71 -1.88 -6.82
CA ARG A 295 -18.03 -2.23 -7.34
C ARG A 295 -18.55 -1.23 -8.37
N HIS A 296 -18.06 0.01 -8.34
CA HIS A 296 -18.48 1.06 -9.28
C HIS A 296 -17.58 1.11 -10.51
N LEU A 297 -16.26 1.11 -10.29
CA LEU A 297 -15.29 1.08 -11.37
C LEU A 297 -14.71 -0.33 -11.46
N THR A 298 -15.05 -1.06 -12.52
CA THR A 298 -14.72 -2.49 -12.65
C THR A 298 -13.51 -2.78 -13.55
N TYR A 299 -12.85 -1.74 -14.08
CA TYR A 299 -11.69 -1.91 -14.98
C TYR A 299 -10.51 -2.64 -14.31
N TRP A 300 -10.45 -2.65 -12.98
CA TRP A 300 -9.47 -3.42 -12.21
C TRP A 300 -9.48 -4.91 -12.59
N GLN A 301 -10.63 -5.46 -13.00
CA GLN A 301 -10.75 -6.88 -13.38
C GLN A 301 -9.82 -7.26 -14.53
N GLN A 302 -9.62 -6.33 -15.48
CA GLN A 302 -8.76 -6.55 -16.65
C GLN A 302 -7.29 -6.24 -16.35
N LEU A 303 -7.01 -5.41 -15.34
CA LEU A 303 -5.66 -4.96 -14.99
C LEU A 303 -5.06 -5.71 -13.80
N ALA A 304 -5.83 -6.50 -13.05
CA ALA A 304 -5.43 -7.13 -11.79
C ALA A 304 -4.08 -7.84 -11.89
N ALA A 305 -3.88 -8.68 -12.91
CA ALA A 305 -2.64 -9.40 -13.17
C ALA A 305 -1.50 -8.56 -13.78
N GLY A 306 -1.76 -7.29 -14.09
CA GLY A 306 -0.82 -6.36 -14.73
C GLY A 306 0.13 -5.66 -13.77
N TYR A 307 -0.35 -5.28 -12.58
CA TYR A 307 0.47 -4.63 -11.55
C TYR A 307 1.12 -5.65 -10.61
N ASP A 308 2.27 -5.31 -10.04
CA ASP A 308 2.92 -6.13 -9.01
C ASP A 308 2.23 -5.94 -7.65
N TYR A 309 1.85 -4.69 -7.31
CA TYR A 309 1.15 -4.35 -6.07
C TYR A 309 -0.15 -3.59 -6.32
N TRP A 310 -1.18 -3.96 -5.57
CA TRP A 310 -2.43 -3.24 -5.47
C TRP A 310 -2.62 -2.73 -4.05
N PHE A 311 -2.92 -1.44 -3.92
CA PHE A 311 -3.35 -0.79 -2.70
C PHE A 311 -4.80 -0.35 -2.88
N VAL A 312 -5.70 -0.78 -2.02
CA VAL A 312 -7.15 -0.56 -2.15
C VAL A 312 -7.75 0.05 -0.89
N ILE A 313 -8.85 0.78 -1.03
CA ILE A 313 -9.54 1.45 0.08
C ILE A 313 -10.65 0.60 0.72
N GLN A 314 -10.80 -0.65 0.29
CA GLN A 314 -11.81 -1.62 0.74
C GLN A 314 -11.12 -2.90 1.22
N GLN A 315 -11.70 -3.58 2.20
CA GLN A 315 -11.20 -4.86 2.74
C GLN A 315 -12.04 -6.05 2.25
N GLY A 316 -11.81 -7.24 2.82
CA GLY A 316 -12.63 -8.44 2.64
C GLY A 316 -12.87 -8.77 1.17
N GLY A 317 -14.13 -8.68 0.74
CA GLY A 317 -14.56 -9.05 -0.61
C GLY A 317 -13.81 -8.33 -1.75
N CYS A 318 -13.28 -7.13 -1.52
CA CYS A 318 -12.42 -6.44 -2.48
C CYS A 318 -11.08 -7.17 -2.66
N LEU A 319 -10.39 -7.44 -1.55
CA LEU A 319 -9.09 -8.15 -1.55
C LEU A 319 -9.21 -9.51 -2.22
N ASP A 320 -10.27 -10.26 -1.88
CA ASP A 320 -10.52 -11.59 -2.44
C ASP A 320 -10.86 -11.54 -3.93
N ALA A 321 -11.57 -10.50 -4.39
CA ALA A 321 -11.89 -10.33 -5.79
C ALA A 321 -10.64 -10.02 -6.64
N LEU A 322 -9.76 -9.13 -6.17
CA LEU A 322 -8.51 -8.84 -6.86
C LEU A 322 -7.55 -10.03 -6.89
N LYS A 323 -7.41 -10.76 -5.77
CA LYS A 323 -6.61 -11.99 -5.71
C LYS A 323 -7.12 -13.04 -6.70
N ARG A 324 -8.44 -13.26 -6.76
CA ARG A 324 -9.05 -14.18 -7.74
C ARG A 324 -8.86 -13.73 -9.20
N ALA A 325 -8.79 -12.42 -9.45
CA ALA A 325 -8.51 -11.86 -10.77
C ALA A 325 -7.01 -11.89 -11.14
N GLY A 326 -6.13 -12.43 -10.29
CA GLY A 326 -4.72 -12.64 -10.58
C GLY A 326 -3.78 -11.54 -10.07
N ALA A 327 -4.23 -10.66 -9.18
CA ALA A 327 -3.34 -9.72 -8.52
C ALA A 327 -2.39 -10.45 -7.56
N ALA A 328 -1.08 -10.21 -7.70
CA ALA A 328 -0.05 -10.90 -6.92
C ALA A 328 -0.02 -10.45 -5.45
N HIS A 329 0.00 -9.15 -5.23
CA HIS A 329 0.01 -8.54 -3.89
C HIS A 329 -1.11 -7.52 -3.79
N VAL A 330 -2.01 -7.69 -2.83
CA VAL A 330 -3.17 -6.79 -2.61
C VAL A 330 -3.21 -6.40 -1.14
N HIS A 331 -3.17 -5.10 -0.87
CA HIS A 331 -3.09 -4.53 0.47
C HIS A 331 -4.18 -3.47 0.66
N TYR A 332 -4.75 -3.44 1.86
CA TYR A 332 -5.60 -2.34 2.27
C TYR A 332 -4.74 -1.11 2.58
N LEU A 333 -5.08 0.04 2.01
CA LEU A 333 -4.45 1.33 2.30
C LEU A 333 -5.53 2.43 2.29
N PRO A 334 -5.94 2.93 3.47
CA PRO A 334 -7.01 3.91 3.56
C PRO A 334 -6.61 5.26 2.97
N MET A 335 -7.62 6.07 2.65
CA MET A 335 -7.42 7.48 2.30
C MET A 335 -6.80 8.27 3.48
N ALA A 336 -6.44 9.52 3.19
CA ALA A 336 -5.69 10.37 4.09
C ALA A 336 -5.89 11.85 3.76
N ALA A 337 -5.30 12.72 4.56
CA ALA A 337 -5.22 14.16 4.29
C ALA A 337 -3.79 14.58 3.94
N ASP A 338 -3.66 15.63 3.13
CA ASP A 338 -2.43 16.42 2.99
C ASP A 338 -2.53 17.64 3.93
N PRO A 339 -1.77 17.72 5.04
CA PRO A 339 -1.85 18.83 5.99
C PRO A 339 -1.40 20.19 5.45
N THR A 340 -0.68 20.21 4.33
CA THR A 340 -0.28 21.47 3.68
C THR A 340 -1.44 22.13 2.94
N VAL A 341 -2.42 21.31 2.54
CA VAL A 341 -3.63 21.72 1.82
C VAL A 341 -4.83 21.77 2.76
N HIS A 342 -5.11 20.68 3.46
CA HIS A 342 -6.25 20.51 4.35
C HIS A 342 -5.88 21.01 5.74
N ARG A 343 -6.24 22.25 6.03
CA ARG A 343 -5.89 22.91 7.28
C ARG A 343 -6.94 23.93 7.69
N PRO A 344 -6.98 24.30 8.98
CA PRO A 344 -7.77 25.43 9.43
C PRO A 344 -7.41 26.70 8.65
N MET A 345 -8.43 27.47 8.29
CA MET A 345 -8.28 28.73 7.54
C MET A 345 -8.95 29.88 8.28
N THR A 346 -8.28 31.02 8.31
CA THR A 346 -8.91 32.29 8.67
C THR A 346 -9.56 32.87 7.43
N LEU A 347 -10.88 32.99 7.43
CA LEU A 347 -11.64 33.51 6.29
C LEU A 347 -11.99 34.99 6.50
N THR A 348 -12.00 35.74 5.40
CA THR A 348 -12.49 37.12 5.41
C THR A 348 -14.01 37.17 5.58
N ALA A 349 -14.56 38.32 5.97
CA ALA A 349 -16.01 38.51 6.05
C ALA A 349 -16.72 38.29 4.69
N ALA A 350 -16.05 38.59 3.57
CA ALA A 350 -16.58 38.31 2.24
C ALA A 350 -16.64 36.81 1.97
N GLU A 351 -15.59 36.07 2.29
CA GLU A 351 -15.53 34.61 2.13
C GLU A 351 -16.52 33.90 3.07
N HIS A 352 -16.70 34.37 4.30
CA HIS A 352 -17.74 33.84 5.18
C HIS A 352 -19.14 34.02 4.60
N ARG A 353 -19.44 35.15 3.95
CA ARG A 353 -20.73 35.35 3.27
C ARG A 353 -20.88 34.44 2.05
N GLU A 354 -19.84 34.31 1.23
CA GLU A 354 -19.87 33.49 0.02
C GLU A 354 -19.96 32.00 0.35
N PHE A 355 -19.13 31.49 1.25
CA PHE A 355 -18.96 30.05 1.47
C PHE A 355 -19.70 29.53 2.71
N GLY A 356 -19.98 30.38 3.68
CA GLY A 356 -20.58 29.98 4.96
C GLY A 356 -22.02 29.51 4.84
N SER A 357 -22.37 28.53 5.68
CA SER A 357 -23.72 27.98 5.84
C SER A 357 -23.79 27.19 7.14
N ASP A 358 -25.02 26.99 7.65
CA ASP A 358 -25.25 26.10 8.78
C ASP A 358 -24.89 24.65 8.40
N VAL A 359 -25.30 24.24 7.20
CA VAL A 359 -25.07 22.90 6.67
C VAL A 359 -24.51 22.98 5.26
N SER A 360 -23.46 22.20 4.95
CA SER A 360 -22.98 22.08 3.58
C SER A 360 -22.75 20.64 3.16
N PHE A 361 -22.85 20.41 1.85
CA PHE A 361 -22.38 19.19 1.21
C PHE A 361 -21.50 19.56 0.01
N VAL A 362 -20.38 18.87 -0.15
CA VAL A 362 -19.45 19.08 -1.26
C VAL A 362 -19.12 17.73 -1.90
N GLY A 363 -19.55 17.53 -3.15
CA GLY A 363 -19.25 16.32 -3.92
C GLY A 363 -20.10 16.18 -5.18
N ALA A 364 -19.85 15.11 -5.94
CA ALA A 364 -20.65 14.79 -7.11
C ALA A 364 -22.03 14.22 -6.74
N GLY A 365 -23.06 14.55 -7.51
CA GLY A 365 -24.43 14.08 -7.29
C GLY A 365 -24.63 12.63 -7.73
N TYR A 366 -24.12 11.66 -6.98
CA TYR A 366 -24.47 10.24 -7.17
C TYR A 366 -25.96 9.99 -6.89
N ALA A 367 -26.49 8.87 -7.39
CA ALA A 367 -27.91 8.52 -7.28
C ALA A 367 -28.43 8.62 -5.84
N ASN A 368 -27.72 8.05 -4.87
CA ASN A 368 -28.09 8.13 -3.45
C ASN A 368 -28.13 9.57 -2.93
N ARG A 369 -27.15 10.39 -3.31
CA ARG A 369 -27.07 11.80 -2.87
C ARG A 369 -28.21 12.64 -3.44
N ARG A 370 -28.57 12.43 -4.72
CA ARG A 370 -29.71 13.11 -5.37
C ARG A 370 -31.05 12.75 -4.72
N THR A 371 -31.16 11.57 -4.12
CA THR A 371 -32.38 11.09 -3.44
C THR A 371 -32.42 11.45 -1.95
N LEU A 372 -31.29 11.40 -1.25
CA LEU A 372 -31.23 11.59 0.20
C LEU A 372 -31.16 13.05 0.62
N LEU A 373 -30.32 13.87 -0.03
CA LEU A 373 -30.14 15.27 0.36
C LEU A 373 -31.43 16.12 0.33
N PRO A 374 -32.38 15.93 -0.62
CA PRO A 374 -33.66 16.64 -0.58
C PRO A 374 -34.44 16.43 0.72
N GLN A 375 -34.28 15.29 1.37
CA GLN A 375 -34.99 14.94 2.61
C GLN A 375 -34.46 15.70 3.83
N TRP A 376 -33.31 16.37 3.70
CA TRP A 376 -32.66 17.13 4.77
C TRP A 376 -32.70 18.65 4.53
N LEU A 377 -33.43 19.09 3.51
CA LEU A 377 -33.79 20.50 3.35
C LEU A 377 -34.76 20.91 4.46
N SER A 378 -34.52 22.07 5.07
CA SER A 378 -35.36 22.61 6.13
C SER A 378 -35.33 24.14 6.11
N HIS A 379 -36.37 24.75 6.69
CA HIS A 379 -36.38 26.19 6.98
C HIS A 379 -35.66 26.52 8.30
N GLU A 380 -35.28 25.51 9.09
CA GLU A 380 -34.59 25.67 10.38
C GLU A 380 -33.10 25.97 10.23
N TRP A 381 -32.50 25.73 9.06
CA TRP A 381 -31.07 25.98 8.78
C TRP A 381 -30.84 26.35 7.32
N THR A 382 -29.75 27.08 7.07
CA THR A 382 -29.25 27.33 5.72
C THR A 382 -28.46 26.14 5.20
N MET A 383 -28.65 25.79 3.93
CA MET A 383 -27.91 24.72 3.27
C MET A 383 -27.24 25.21 2.00
N LYS A 384 -25.97 24.85 1.79
CA LYS A 384 -25.25 25.05 0.52
C LYS A 384 -24.71 23.74 -0.05
N LEU A 385 -24.97 23.52 -1.33
CA LEU A 385 -24.56 22.33 -2.06
C LEU A 385 -23.53 22.68 -3.14
N TRP A 386 -22.39 22.02 -3.15
CA TRP A 386 -21.29 22.30 -4.09
C TRP A 386 -20.84 21.04 -4.84
N GLY A 387 -20.44 21.20 -6.09
CA GLY A 387 -19.93 20.12 -6.95
C GLY A 387 -20.81 19.88 -8.17
N ASN A 388 -20.42 18.90 -8.99
CA ASN A 388 -21.01 18.61 -10.28
C ASN A 388 -21.96 17.40 -10.28
N GLU A 389 -22.54 17.10 -11.44
CA GLU A 389 -23.39 15.92 -11.67
C GLU A 389 -24.67 15.93 -10.83
N TRP A 390 -25.35 17.07 -10.74
CA TRP A 390 -26.63 17.22 -10.03
C TRP A 390 -27.86 17.21 -10.95
N ASP A 391 -27.68 16.87 -12.22
CA ASP A 391 -28.77 16.81 -13.20
C ASP A 391 -29.91 15.89 -12.71
N GLY A 392 -31.15 16.35 -12.83
CA GLY A 392 -32.33 15.62 -12.35
C GLY A 392 -32.61 15.74 -10.85
N ALA A 393 -31.84 16.53 -10.09
CA ALA A 393 -32.11 16.82 -8.67
C ALA A 393 -32.81 18.18 -8.48
N ALA A 394 -33.97 18.38 -9.12
CA ALA A 394 -34.71 19.65 -9.11
C ALA A 394 -34.95 20.25 -7.70
N PRO A 395 -35.28 19.45 -6.65
CA PRO A 395 -35.46 19.98 -5.29
C PRO A 395 -34.21 20.68 -4.71
N LEU A 396 -33.00 20.34 -5.19
CA LEU A 396 -31.75 20.92 -4.69
C LEU A 396 -31.34 22.21 -5.42
N SER A 397 -32.07 22.62 -6.46
CA SER A 397 -31.71 23.79 -7.29
C SER A 397 -31.57 25.08 -6.50
N GLY A 398 -32.39 25.29 -5.47
CA GLY A 398 -32.34 26.47 -4.60
C GLY A 398 -31.12 26.54 -3.67
N VAL A 399 -30.44 25.41 -3.43
CA VAL A 399 -29.25 25.33 -2.57
C VAL A 399 -27.97 25.04 -3.36
N LEU A 400 -28.10 24.71 -4.65
CA LEU A 400 -26.98 24.38 -5.54
C LEU A 400 -26.18 25.63 -5.90
N GLN A 401 -24.93 25.64 -5.48
CA GLN A 401 -24.01 26.75 -5.69
C GLN A 401 -23.33 26.64 -7.06
N ARG A 402 -23.04 27.80 -7.67
CA ARG A 402 -22.35 27.92 -8.96
C ARG A 402 -22.96 27.04 -10.07
N GLY A 403 -24.28 26.84 -10.05
CA GLY A 403 -24.99 26.02 -11.04
C GLY A 403 -24.52 24.56 -11.12
N GLY A 404 -23.89 24.03 -10.06
CA GLY A 404 -23.32 22.69 -10.09
C GLY A 404 -21.99 22.59 -10.83
N ALA A 405 -21.24 23.68 -10.94
CA ALA A 405 -19.87 23.61 -11.44
C ALA A 405 -18.97 22.83 -10.47
N ARG A 406 -17.99 22.10 -11.02
CA ARG A 406 -16.90 21.52 -10.21
C ARG A 406 -16.11 22.67 -9.58
N ILE A 407 -15.86 22.58 -8.27
CA ILE A 407 -15.04 23.55 -7.55
C ILE A 407 -13.62 23.00 -7.33
N ASP A 408 -12.65 23.91 -7.25
CA ASP A 408 -11.27 23.56 -6.94
C ASP A 408 -11.05 23.24 -5.46
N THR A 409 -9.86 22.72 -5.15
CA THR A 409 -9.47 22.33 -3.79
C THR A 409 -9.47 23.50 -2.81
N ASP A 410 -9.00 24.69 -3.21
CA ASP A 410 -8.97 25.88 -2.32
C ASP A 410 -10.40 26.29 -1.92
N THR A 411 -11.31 26.35 -2.89
CA THR A 411 -12.73 26.60 -2.66
C THR A 411 -13.33 25.55 -1.71
N CYS A 412 -12.99 24.27 -1.89
CA CYS A 412 -13.43 23.21 -0.97
C CYS A 412 -12.98 23.52 0.47
N MET A 413 -11.72 23.91 0.68
CA MET A 413 -11.21 24.20 2.03
C MET A 413 -11.95 25.38 2.68
N LYS A 414 -12.26 26.42 1.90
CA LYS A 414 -13.05 27.56 2.37
C LYS A 414 -14.47 27.14 2.78
N VAL A 415 -15.13 26.31 1.99
CA VAL A 415 -16.46 25.77 2.35
C VAL A 415 -16.40 24.98 3.65
N PHE A 416 -15.41 24.10 3.82
CA PHE A 416 -15.29 23.29 5.04
C PHE A 416 -15.11 24.14 6.30
N ASN A 417 -14.22 25.13 6.22
CA ASN A 417 -13.91 26.04 7.31
C ASN A 417 -15.04 27.05 7.60
N ALA A 418 -15.88 27.37 6.61
CA ALA A 418 -17.00 28.30 6.76
C ALA A 418 -18.30 27.63 7.23
N THR A 419 -18.37 26.30 7.24
CA THR A 419 -19.60 25.54 7.51
C THR A 419 -19.66 25.05 8.96
N ALA A 420 -20.82 25.18 9.61
CA ALA A 420 -21.02 24.67 10.97
C ALA A 420 -21.13 23.14 11.03
N VAL A 421 -21.92 22.52 10.14
CA VAL A 421 -22.07 21.06 10.00
C VAL A 421 -21.81 20.63 8.56
N ASN A 422 -20.67 19.97 8.32
CA ASN A 422 -20.35 19.41 7.00
C ASN A 422 -20.97 18.01 6.89
N LEU A 423 -21.96 17.84 6.01
CA LEU A 423 -22.51 16.52 5.70
C LEU A 423 -21.53 15.75 4.82
N ASN A 424 -21.20 14.54 5.25
CA ASN A 424 -20.31 13.65 4.54
C ASN A 424 -21.03 12.33 4.22
N LEU A 425 -21.54 12.22 3.00
CA LEU A 425 -22.28 11.05 2.52
C LEU A 425 -21.48 10.31 1.44
N HIS A 426 -21.11 9.06 1.69
CA HIS A 426 -20.38 8.23 0.75
C HIS A 426 -21.22 7.93 -0.51
N SER A 427 -20.57 7.76 -1.66
CA SER A 427 -21.26 7.40 -2.90
C SER A 427 -21.60 5.92 -2.93
N CYS A 428 -22.80 5.59 -3.40
CA CYS A 428 -23.22 4.23 -3.73
C CYS A 428 -24.08 4.22 -5.00
N SER A 429 -24.18 3.08 -5.68
CA SER A 429 -25.01 2.94 -6.89
C SER A 429 -26.53 3.00 -6.63
N GLY A 430 -26.96 2.77 -5.38
CA GLY A 430 -28.37 2.79 -4.99
C GLY A 430 -28.92 4.20 -4.78
N THR A 431 -30.20 4.29 -4.39
CA THR A 431 -30.88 5.55 -4.05
C THR A 431 -30.99 5.80 -2.54
N GLY A 432 -30.61 4.83 -1.72
CA GLY A 432 -30.64 4.91 -0.24
C GLY A 432 -29.25 4.88 0.39
N MET A 433 -29.19 4.57 1.68
CA MET A 433 -27.94 4.28 2.36
C MET A 433 -27.23 3.08 1.72
N ASP A 434 -25.90 3.07 1.77
CA ASP A 434 -25.11 2.00 1.17
C ASP A 434 -25.33 0.68 1.93
N PRO A 435 -25.82 -0.40 1.28
CA PRO A 435 -26.02 -1.69 1.94
C PRO A 435 -24.70 -2.40 2.26
N GLN A 436 -23.59 -1.98 1.67
CA GLN A 436 -22.26 -2.53 1.90
C GLN A 436 -21.26 -1.40 2.18
N PRO A 437 -21.33 -0.75 3.36
CA PRO A 437 -20.63 0.51 3.61
C PRO A 437 -19.14 0.29 3.97
N ASP A 438 -18.38 -0.35 3.08
CA ASP A 438 -17.08 -0.99 3.32
C ASP A 438 -15.85 -0.15 2.94
N PHE A 439 -15.99 1.17 2.85
CA PHE A 439 -14.87 2.09 2.65
C PHE A 439 -15.11 3.42 3.34
N VAL A 440 -14.02 4.14 3.62
CA VAL A 440 -14.05 5.53 4.09
C VAL A 440 -13.45 6.43 3.01
N ASN A 441 -14.19 7.46 2.62
CA ASN A 441 -13.86 8.38 1.53
C ASN A 441 -12.77 9.38 1.93
N PRO A 442 -12.17 10.09 0.96
CA PRO A 442 -11.16 11.12 1.26
C PRO A 442 -11.72 12.23 2.16
N ARG A 443 -12.98 12.62 1.92
CA ARG A 443 -13.64 13.75 2.59
C ARG A 443 -13.64 13.64 4.11
N THR A 444 -13.72 12.42 4.63
CA THR A 444 -13.65 12.15 6.08
C THR A 444 -12.35 12.66 6.69
N PHE A 445 -11.22 12.42 6.01
CA PHE A 445 -9.89 12.86 6.44
C PHE A 445 -9.64 14.34 6.14
N GLU A 446 -10.12 14.82 4.99
CA GLU A 446 -9.98 16.23 4.57
C GLU A 446 -10.67 17.17 5.56
N LEU A 447 -11.93 16.88 5.94
CA LEU A 447 -12.69 17.68 6.91
C LEU A 447 -12.01 17.68 8.29
N ALA A 448 -11.58 16.50 8.74
CA ALA A 448 -10.87 16.36 10.01
C ALA A 448 -9.56 17.16 10.01
N ALA A 449 -8.74 17.10 8.96
CA ALA A 449 -7.50 17.89 8.87
C ALA A 449 -7.75 19.41 8.85
N CYS A 450 -8.86 19.85 8.24
CA CYS A 450 -9.32 21.24 8.30
C CYS A 450 -9.77 21.69 9.70
N GLY A 451 -9.95 20.78 10.66
CA GLY A 451 -10.59 21.09 11.94
C GLY A 451 -12.05 21.48 11.76
N ALA A 452 -12.73 20.87 10.77
CA ALA A 452 -14.14 21.09 10.50
C ALA A 452 -15.00 19.99 11.14
N PHE A 453 -16.11 20.38 11.76
CA PHE A 453 -17.08 19.41 12.26
C PHE A 453 -17.80 18.74 11.08
N GLN A 454 -17.96 17.43 11.17
CA GLN A 454 -18.59 16.62 10.15
C GLN A 454 -19.61 15.65 10.75
N LEU A 455 -20.66 15.39 9.98
CA LEU A 455 -21.64 14.35 10.23
C LEU A 455 -21.57 13.35 9.07
N VAL A 456 -21.08 12.14 9.33
CA VAL A 456 -20.74 11.14 8.30
C VAL A 456 -21.69 9.94 8.32
N ASP A 457 -22.00 9.34 7.17
CA ASP A 457 -22.70 8.04 7.20
C ASP A 457 -21.83 6.95 7.82
N ASP A 458 -22.43 6.08 8.62
CA ASP A 458 -21.73 4.99 9.30
C ASP A 458 -21.11 4.01 8.30
N ARG A 459 -19.80 3.74 8.47
CA ARG A 459 -19.03 2.83 7.60
C ARG A 459 -18.41 1.70 8.42
N THR A 460 -18.34 0.50 7.85
CA THR A 460 -17.78 -0.66 8.57
C THR A 460 -16.30 -0.49 8.90
N LEU A 461 -15.57 0.30 8.12
CA LEU A 461 -14.15 0.59 8.34
C LEU A 461 -13.90 1.88 9.15
N LEU A 462 -14.93 2.66 9.47
CA LEU A 462 -14.77 3.91 10.23
C LEU A 462 -14.21 3.68 11.65
N PRO A 463 -14.67 2.69 12.44
CA PRO A 463 -14.18 2.49 13.82
C PRO A 463 -12.70 2.16 13.95
N ALA A 464 -12.07 1.63 12.88
CA ALA A 464 -10.64 1.35 12.85
C ALA A 464 -9.80 2.63 12.60
N LEU A 465 -10.42 3.68 12.08
CA LEU A 465 -9.79 4.93 11.68
C LEU A 465 -10.08 6.05 12.68
N PHE A 466 -11.34 6.15 13.14
CA PHE A 466 -11.79 7.15 14.09
C PHE A 466 -12.67 6.53 15.16
N THR A 467 -12.55 7.04 16.39
CA THR A 467 -13.46 6.69 17.49
C THR A 467 -14.74 7.53 17.44
N SER A 468 -15.78 7.09 18.17
CA SER A 468 -17.09 7.76 18.18
C SER A 468 -17.11 9.13 18.88
N ASP A 469 -16.04 9.48 19.59
CA ASP A 469 -15.80 10.80 20.18
C ASP A 469 -14.91 11.71 19.30
N GLU A 470 -14.33 11.16 18.23
CA GLU A 470 -13.58 11.91 17.21
C GLU A 470 -14.49 12.32 16.05
N VAL A 471 -15.36 11.42 15.55
CA VAL A 471 -16.24 11.68 14.40
C VAL A 471 -17.67 11.21 14.70
N GLU A 472 -18.65 12.10 14.48
CA GLU A 472 -20.08 11.78 14.62
C GLU A 472 -20.60 11.08 13.37
N SER A 473 -21.16 9.87 13.53
CA SER A 473 -21.77 9.11 12.44
C SER A 473 -23.28 8.94 12.57
N PHE A 474 -23.97 8.73 11.44
CA PHE A 474 -25.39 8.39 11.38
C PHE A 474 -25.64 7.15 10.52
N ARG A 475 -26.63 6.35 10.91
CA ARG A 475 -26.99 5.11 10.19
C ARG A 475 -28.23 5.26 9.33
N ARG A 476 -29.22 6.00 9.82
CA ARG A 476 -30.53 6.11 9.19
C ARG A 476 -30.79 7.53 8.75
N THR A 477 -31.56 7.67 7.68
CA THR A 477 -31.84 8.95 7.03
C THR A 477 -32.67 9.87 7.93
N GLU A 478 -33.54 9.29 8.75
CA GLU A 478 -34.39 10.00 9.70
C GLU A 478 -33.64 10.57 10.91
N ASP A 479 -32.43 10.07 11.21
CA ASP A 479 -31.62 10.53 12.34
C ASP A 479 -30.90 11.85 12.02
N VAL A 480 -30.73 12.18 10.73
CA VAL A 480 -29.93 13.34 10.29
C VAL A 480 -30.53 14.68 10.70
N PRO A 481 -31.83 14.99 10.47
CA PRO A 481 -32.40 16.28 10.89
C PRO A 481 -32.30 16.56 12.40
N PRO A 482 -32.64 15.60 13.31
CA PRO A 482 -32.40 15.78 14.75
C PRO A 482 -30.92 16.04 15.10
N LEU A 483 -29.99 15.32 14.46
CA LEU A 483 -28.56 15.50 14.67
C LEU A 483 -28.09 16.89 14.22
N ILE A 484 -28.55 17.39 13.06
CA ILE A 484 -28.26 18.75 12.60
C ILE A 484 -28.71 19.77 13.65
N ARG A 485 -29.96 19.69 14.14
CA ARG A 485 -30.48 20.64 15.14
C ARG A 485 -29.62 20.66 16.41
N ARG A 486 -29.35 19.46 16.96
CA ARG A 486 -28.50 19.30 18.15
C ARG A 486 -27.15 19.97 17.90
N TRP A 487 -26.48 19.58 16.82
CA TRP A 487 -25.14 20.03 16.55
C TRP A 487 -25.07 21.51 16.22
N LEU A 488 -26.07 22.12 15.59
CA LEU A 488 -26.11 23.58 15.38
C LEU A 488 -26.14 24.36 16.70
N THR A 489 -26.86 23.84 17.71
CA THR A 489 -26.93 24.47 19.05
C THR A 489 -25.71 24.19 19.95
N ASP A 490 -24.91 23.16 19.64
CA ASP A 490 -23.76 22.74 20.46
C ASP A 490 -22.41 23.12 19.81
N ALA A 491 -22.08 24.42 19.82
CA ALA A 491 -20.84 24.90 19.22
C ALA A 491 -19.56 24.38 19.92
N ASP A 492 -19.60 24.17 21.24
CA ASP A 492 -18.48 23.62 22.01
C ASP A 492 -18.23 22.15 21.68
N GLY A 493 -19.28 21.35 21.63
CA GLY A 493 -19.18 19.95 21.22
C GLY A 493 -18.67 19.82 19.79
N ARG A 494 -19.15 20.65 18.84
CA ARG A 494 -18.63 20.66 17.46
C ARG A 494 -17.12 20.94 17.44
N ARG A 495 -16.65 21.94 18.18
CA ARG A 495 -15.22 22.26 18.29
C ARG A 495 -14.41 21.09 18.86
N ARG A 496 -14.91 20.43 19.91
CA ARG A 496 -14.25 19.29 20.54
C ARG A 496 -14.06 18.12 19.57
N TYR A 497 -15.12 17.73 18.84
CA TYR A 497 -15.04 16.68 17.83
C TYR A 497 -14.09 17.04 16.68
N ALA A 498 -14.19 18.28 16.19
CA ALA A 498 -13.34 18.77 15.12
C ALA A 498 -11.85 18.76 15.51
N GLU A 499 -11.50 19.17 16.73
CA GLU A 499 -10.12 19.13 17.22
C GLU A 499 -9.64 17.70 17.47
N ALA A 500 -10.47 16.83 18.06
CA ALA A 500 -10.13 15.42 18.29
C ALA A 500 -9.84 14.68 16.97
N SER A 501 -10.73 14.80 15.99
CA SER A 501 -10.53 14.22 14.66
C SER A 501 -9.32 14.82 13.92
N ARG A 502 -9.06 16.13 14.09
CA ARG A 502 -7.86 16.77 13.52
C ARG A 502 -6.57 16.20 14.11
N GLN A 503 -6.49 16.09 15.44
CA GLN A 503 -5.34 15.50 16.12
C GLN A 503 -5.11 14.06 15.65
N ARG A 504 -6.18 13.28 15.53
CA ARG A 504 -6.13 11.91 14.99
C ARG A 504 -5.56 11.88 13.58
N VAL A 505 -6.06 12.72 12.66
CA VAL A 505 -5.59 12.72 11.27
C VAL A 505 -4.14 13.13 11.14
N LEU A 506 -3.71 14.18 11.85
CA LEU A 506 -2.32 14.64 11.78
C LEU A 506 -1.35 13.60 12.35
N ARG A 507 -1.78 12.84 13.37
CA ARG A 507 -0.98 11.78 13.97
C ARG A 507 -0.88 10.53 13.09
N ASP A 508 -1.99 10.09 12.48
CA ASP A 508 -2.07 8.72 11.92
C ASP A 508 -2.50 8.64 10.45
N HIS A 509 -3.07 9.71 9.89
CA HIS A 509 -3.83 9.62 8.63
C HIS A 509 -3.48 10.70 7.60
N THR A 510 -2.18 10.97 7.46
CA THR A 510 -1.65 11.83 6.39
C THR A 510 -1.16 11.03 5.18
N TYR A 511 -1.12 11.63 4.00
CA TYR A 511 -0.54 10.96 2.82
C TYR A 511 0.94 10.59 3.02
N GLY A 512 1.67 11.34 3.84
CA GLY A 512 3.02 10.98 4.27
C GLY A 512 3.04 9.60 4.95
N HIS A 513 2.14 9.38 5.92
CA HIS A 513 1.99 8.07 6.57
C HIS A 513 1.61 6.96 5.59
N ARG A 514 0.69 7.22 4.65
CA ARG A 514 0.26 6.23 3.66
C ARG A 514 1.38 5.83 2.71
N LEU A 515 2.19 6.79 2.27
CA LEU A 515 3.28 6.52 1.36
C LEU A 515 4.44 5.84 2.07
N GLN A 516 4.70 6.20 3.32
CA GLN A 516 5.59 5.46 4.21
C GLN A 516 5.18 3.97 4.33
N GLU A 517 3.91 3.69 4.59
CA GLU A 517 3.38 2.33 4.68
C GLU A 517 3.42 1.58 3.34
N LEU A 518 3.04 2.25 2.25
CA LEU A 518 3.09 1.71 0.89
C LEU A 518 4.52 1.33 0.51
N LEU A 519 5.46 2.26 0.67
CA LEU A 519 6.87 2.05 0.31
C LEU A 519 7.51 0.98 1.19
N ALA A 520 7.22 0.95 2.49
CA ALA A 520 7.71 -0.11 3.36
C ALA A 520 7.16 -1.49 2.96
N THR A 521 5.87 -1.58 2.62
CA THR A 521 5.25 -2.83 2.15
C THR A 521 5.90 -3.33 0.85
N VAL A 522 6.10 -2.44 -0.11
CA VAL A 522 6.80 -2.76 -1.36
C VAL A 522 8.27 -3.14 -1.08
N GLY A 523 8.95 -2.39 -0.21
CA GLY A 523 10.34 -2.62 0.17
C GLY A 523 10.57 -3.93 0.89
N LEU A 524 9.63 -4.35 1.74
CA LEU A 524 9.64 -5.64 2.42
C LEU A 524 9.48 -6.82 1.46
N SER A 525 8.65 -6.64 0.45
CA SER A 525 8.41 -7.66 -0.56
C SER A 525 9.48 -7.66 -1.67
N GLN A 526 10.24 -6.55 -1.81
CA GLN A 526 11.30 -6.36 -2.80
C GLN A 526 12.58 -5.80 -2.13
N PRO A 527 13.18 -6.56 -1.21
CA PRO A 527 14.19 -6.05 -0.30
C PRO A 527 15.51 -5.65 -0.95
N ASP A 528 15.84 -6.19 -2.13
CA ASP A 528 17.02 -5.77 -2.87
C ASP A 528 16.77 -4.58 -3.79
N ARG A 529 15.55 -4.47 -4.29
CA ARG A 529 15.18 -3.50 -5.32
C ARG A 529 14.73 -2.18 -4.73
N ILE A 530 13.86 -2.25 -3.72
CA ILE A 530 13.31 -1.08 -3.03
C ILE A 530 13.78 -1.08 -1.58
N GLY A 531 13.78 -2.24 -0.90
CA GLY A 531 14.11 -2.29 0.51
C GLY A 531 15.51 -1.78 0.84
N SER A 532 16.52 -2.11 0.03
CA SER A 532 17.91 -1.66 0.20
C SER A 532 18.03 -0.15 0.07
N ILE A 533 17.28 0.41 -0.88
CA ILE A 533 17.24 1.85 -1.07
C ILE A 533 16.62 2.50 0.16
N LEU A 534 15.46 2.02 0.61
CA LEU A 534 14.74 2.55 1.77
C LEU A 534 15.53 2.47 3.08
N ARG A 535 16.34 1.42 3.26
CA ARG A 535 17.27 1.29 4.41
C ARG A 535 18.48 2.23 4.33
N GLY A 536 18.68 2.91 3.21
CA GLY A 536 19.82 3.80 3.00
C GLY A 536 21.08 3.11 2.49
N ASP A 537 21.00 1.84 2.04
CA ASP A 537 22.16 1.06 1.56
C ASP A 537 22.83 1.69 0.32
N ARG A 538 22.16 2.64 -0.35
CA ARG A 538 22.65 3.37 -1.53
C ARG A 538 23.06 4.82 -1.23
N LEU A 539 22.97 5.24 0.03
CA LEU A 539 23.57 6.49 0.48
C LEU A 539 25.09 6.31 0.54
N THR A 540 25.84 7.38 0.33
CA THR A 540 27.31 7.35 0.38
C THR A 540 27.83 6.68 1.65
N VAL A 541 27.22 6.96 2.80
CA VAL A 541 27.59 6.31 4.08
C VAL A 541 27.41 4.78 4.03
N GLY A 542 26.24 4.30 3.59
CA GLY A 542 25.97 2.87 3.49
C GLY A 542 26.83 2.18 2.42
N LEU A 543 27.13 2.86 1.32
CA LEU A 543 28.03 2.36 0.28
C LEU A 543 29.47 2.24 0.80
N LYS A 544 29.95 3.18 1.61
CA LYS A 544 31.28 3.12 2.23
C LYS A 544 31.41 1.96 3.22
N GLU A 545 30.40 1.76 4.07
CA GLU A 545 30.36 0.62 4.99
C GLU A 545 30.46 -0.72 4.26
N ARG A 546 29.82 -0.82 3.08
CA ARG A 546 29.89 -2.03 2.24
C ARG A 546 31.18 -2.15 1.43
N ALA A 547 31.80 -1.03 1.08
CA ALA A 547 33.06 -0.99 0.33
C ALA A 547 34.28 -1.39 1.17
N VAL A 548 34.12 -1.74 2.45
CA VAL A 548 35.20 -2.28 3.29
C VAL A 548 35.84 -3.55 2.67
N SER A 549 35.07 -4.35 1.93
CA SER A 549 35.58 -5.52 1.20
C SER A 549 36.16 -5.21 -0.18
N VAL A 550 36.03 -3.97 -0.66
CA VAL A 550 36.54 -3.48 -1.96
C VAL A 550 37.10 -2.06 -1.77
N PRO A 551 38.28 -1.92 -1.14
CA PRO A 551 38.81 -0.62 -0.70
C PRO A 551 39.00 0.40 -1.83
N GLU A 552 39.17 -0.06 -3.07
CA GLU A 552 39.36 0.77 -4.25
C GLU A 552 38.14 1.64 -4.58
N LEU A 553 36.96 1.29 -4.06
CA LEU A 553 35.74 2.09 -4.21
C LEU A 553 35.67 3.26 -3.21
N LEU A 554 36.37 3.19 -2.07
CA LEU A 554 36.30 4.22 -1.02
C LEU A 554 36.73 5.61 -1.53
N PRO A 555 37.85 5.78 -2.26
CA PRO A 555 38.23 7.08 -2.81
C PRO A 555 37.24 7.65 -3.83
N LEU A 556 36.48 6.78 -4.51
CA LEU A 556 35.43 7.21 -5.43
C LEU A 556 34.21 7.75 -4.66
N LEU A 557 33.84 7.06 -3.58
CA LEU A 557 32.68 7.40 -2.73
C LEU A 557 32.96 8.59 -1.80
N ASP A 558 34.21 8.81 -1.38
CA ASP A 558 34.61 9.95 -0.53
C ASP A 558 34.34 11.32 -1.15
N ARG A 559 34.16 11.37 -2.46
CA ARG A 559 33.84 12.59 -3.21
C ARG A 559 32.38 13.04 -3.08
N PHE A 560 31.50 12.19 -2.54
CA PHE A 560 30.09 12.49 -2.39
C PHE A 560 29.77 12.80 -0.91
N PRO A 561 28.82 13.71 -0.62
CA PRO A 561 28.29 13.92 0.73
C PRO A 561 27.75 12.62 1.33
N ALA A 562 27.89 12.44 2.65
CA ALA A 562 27.51 11.21 3.35
C ALA A 562 26.04 10.80 3.14
N ALA A 563 25.14 11.77 3.05
CA ALA A 563 23.71 11.58 2.83
C ALA A 563 23.30 11.60 1.35
N GLN A 564 24.23 11.80 0.41
CA GLN A 564 23.90 11.74 -1.01
C GLN A 564 23.66 10.28 -1.43
N ARG A 565 22.59 10.01 -2.18
CA ARG A 565 22.45 8.76 -2.92
C ARG A 565 23.42 8.77 -4.10
N VAL A 566 24.25 7.75 -4.20
CA VAL A 566 25.22 7.60 -5.29
C VAL A 566 24.84 6.40 -6.14
N GLU A 567 24.57 6.63 -7.42
CA GLU A 567 24.33 5.59 -8.41
C GLU A 567 25.54 5.39 -9.33
N LEU A 568 25.52 4.28 -10.07
CA LEU A 568 26.54 3.96 -11.06
C LEU A 568 26.75 5.11 -12.08
N LYS A 569 25.67 5.75 -12.52
CA LYS A 569 25.72 6.89 -13.45
C LYS A 569 26.39 8.12 -12.84
N ASP A 570 26.25 8.32 -11.53
CA ASP A 570 26.85 9.47 -10.82
C ASP A 570 28.36 9.25 -10.69
N LEU A 571 28.78 8.02 -10.37
CA LEU A 571 30.19 7.62 -10.41
C LEU A 571 30.76 7.75 -11.82
N ALA A 572 30.04 7.27 -12.84
CA ALA A 572 30.45 7.36 -14.23
C ALA A 572 30.54 8.83 -14.72
N ALA A 573 29.62 9.69 -14.32
CA ALA A 573 29.64 11.12 -14.63
C ALA A 573 30.82 11.83 -13.96
N ASP A 574 31.07 11.57 -12.67
CA ASP A 574 32.25 12.09 -11.95
C ASP A 574 33.56 11.62 -12.61
N ILE A 575 33.63 10.36 -13.04
CA ILE A 575 34.80 9.83 -13.78
C ILE A 575 34.96 10.55 -15.12
N ARG A 576 33.90 10.66 -15.94
CA ARG A 576 33.93 11.32 -17.26
C ARG A 576 34.34 12.79 -17.15
N ALA A 577 33.82 13.51 -16.15
CA ALA A 577 34.18 14.91 -15.90
C ALA A 577 35.68 15.10 -15.62
N ARG A 578 36.35 14.08 -15.08
CA ARG A 578 37.77 14.08 -14.71
C ARG A 578 38.66 13.25 -15.65
N ALA A 579 38.10 12.74 -16.76
CA ALA A 579 38.83 11.86 -17.67
C ALA A 579 39.75 12.61 -18.65
N SER A 580 39.54 13.92 -18.84
CA SER A 580 40.30 14.70 -19.82
C SER A 580 41.80 14.75 -19.48
N GLY A 581 42.65 14.26 -20.39
CA GLY A 581 44.11 14.26 -20.24
C GLY A 581 44.67 13.28 -19.21
N ARG A 582 43.85 12.36 -18.67
CA ARG A 582 44.21 11.43 -17.60
C ARG A 582 44.05 9.98 -18.04
N GLN A 583 45.01 9.14 -17.66
CA GLN A 583 44.84 7.68 -17.73
C GLN A 583 43.90 7.21 -16.61
N LEU A 584 42.80 6.55 -16.97
CA LEU A 584 41.81 6.04 -16.03
C LEU A 584 42.32 4.76 -15.35
N ALA A 585 42.01 4.61 -14.05
CA ALA A 585 42.27 3.37 -13.33
C ALA A 585 41.34 2.24 -13.81
N ARG A 586 41.71 0.99 -13.53
CA ARG A 586 40.94 -0.20 -13.95
C ARG A 586 39.50 -0.16 -13.43
N GLU A 587 39.32 0.25 -12.18
CA GLU A 587 38.03 0.31 -11.49
C GLU A 587 37.12 1.37 -12.11
N GLU A 588 37.71 2.49 -12.54
CA GLU A 588 36.99 3.56 -13.23
C GLU A 588 36.52 3.11 -14.62
N LEU A 589 37.36 2.37 -15.36
CA LEU A 589 36.98 1.76 -16.64
C LEU A 589 35.87 0.72 -16.47
N LEU A 590 35.93 -0.11 -15.41
CA LEU A 590 34.86 -1.07 -15.09
C LEU A 590 33.53 -0.37 -14.79
N ILE A 591 33.55 0.74 -14.04
CA ILE A 591 32.36 1.55 -13.78
C ILE A 591 31.77 2.10 -15.09
N LEU A 592 32.60 2.66 -15.98
CA LEU A 592 32.15 3.17 -17.27
C LEU A 592 31.56 2.06 -18.16
N MET A 593 32.17 0.87 -18.17
CA MET A 593 31.68 -0.29 -18.91
C MET A 593 30.32 -0.77 -18.37
N MET A 594 30.19 -0.88 -17.04
CA MET A 594 28.94 -1.27 -16.40
C MET A 594 27.81 -0.26 -16.65
N ASP A 595 28.14 1.05 -16.66
CA ASP A 595 27.18 2.12 -16.95
C ASP A 595 26.62 1.98 -18.38
N SER A 596 27.49 1.73 -19.36
CA SER A 596 27.08 1.48 -20.76
C SER A 596 26.19 0.24 -20.89
N TYR A 597 26.55 -0.88 -20.26
CA TYR A 597 25.74 -2.11 -20.31
C TYR A 597 24.37 -1.94 -19.63
N ARG A 598 24.31 -1.16 -18.54
CA ARG A 598 23.06 -0.87 -17.83
C ARG A 598 22.11 -0.01 -18.66
N ALA A 599 22.63 0.90 -19.47
CA ALA A 599 21.83 1.68 -20.41
C ALA A 599 21.14 0.77 -21.44
N GLU A 600 21.84 -0.22 -21.99
CA GLU A 600 21.28 -1.18 -22.97
C GLU A 600 20.16 -2.06 -22.38
N THR A 601 20.31 -2.52 -21.13
CA THR A 601 19.33 -3.44 -20.50
C THR A 601 18.01 -2.77 -20.09
N LYS A 602 18.03 -1.44 -19.90
CA LYS A 602 16.84 -0.65 -19.57
C LYS A 602 16.18 0.02 -20.76
N ASP A 603 16.75 -0.11 -21.95
CA ASP A 603 16.15 0.44 -23.16
C ASP A 603 14.77 -0.19 -23.36
N LEU A 604 13.73 0.65 -23.32
CA LEU A 604 12.33 0.24 -23.49
C LEU A 604 11.92 0.24 -24.97
N VAL A 605 12.77 0.79 -25.85
CA VAL A 605 12.59 0.93 -27.30
C VAL A 605 13.03 -0.33 -28.05
#